data_AF-H5UWG4-F1
#
_entry.id   AF-H5UWG4-F1
#
_cell.length_a   1.000
_cell.length_b   1.000
_cell.length_c   1.000
_cell.angle_alpha   90.00
_cell.angle_beta   90.00
_cell.angle_gamma   90.00
#
_symmetry.space_group_name_H-M   'P 1'
#
loop_
_entity.id
_entity.type
_entity.pdbx_description
1 polymer ?
#
loop_
_entity_poly.entity_id
_entity_poly.type
_entity_poly.pdbx_seq_one_letter_code
_entity_poly.pdbx_strand_id
1 'polypeptide(L)'
;MTDYSKLSDFEINCEVLAVFNPDIKHMSLSGDNSCFYDCGPTGDGWNQIDIPDFCNNPADAWPIIVDNNISVYAIFDGDKRGKWGAEGFNYNSPYYFNNNPLRAAMIAYLMMQDATHANS
;
A
#
# COMPACT_ATOMS: atom_id res chain seq x y z
N MET A 1 4.13 -14.36 6.00
CA MET A 1 4.38 -13.08 5.33
C MET A 1 3.86 -13.19 3.92
N THR A 2 3.06 -12.22 3.51
CA THR A 2 2.43 -12.21 2.18
C THR A 2 3.44 -11.85 1.11
N ASP A 3 3.38 -12.49 -0.05
CA ASP A 3 4.23 -12.16 -1.19
C ASP A 3 3.56 -11.10 -2.06
N TYR A 4 3.71 -9.83 -1.65
CA TYR A 4 3.11 -8.67 -2.31
C TYR A 4 3.58 -8.48 -3.77
N SER A 5 4.71 -9.10 -4.17
CA SER A 5 5.20 -9.00 -5.55
C SER A 5 4.24 -9.59 -6.58
N LYS A 6 3.37 -10.51 -6.15
CA LYS A 6 2.40 -11.22 -6.98
C LYS A 6 1.06 -10.52 -7.12
N LEU A 7 0.80 -9.50 -6.30
CA LEU A 7 -0.45 -8.75 -6.32
C LEU A 7 -0.44 -7.71 -7.44
N SER A 8 -1.59 -7.44 -8.05
CA SER A 8 -1.81 -6.31 -8.95
C SER A 8 -1.68 -4.96 -8.23
N ASP A 9 -1.60 -3.85 -8.97
CA ASP A 9 -1.66 -2.51 -8.38
C ASP A 9 -2.96 -2.28 -7.60
N PHE A 10 -4.08 -2.76 -8.14
CA PHE A 10 -5.37 -2.70 -7.47
C PHE A 10 -5.36 -3.42 -6.12
N GLU A 11 -4.87 -4.65 -6.08
CA GLU A 11 -4.78 -5.42 -4.83
C GLU A 11 -3.83 -4.76 -3.83
N ILE A 12 -2.68 -4.21 -4.28
CA ILE A 12 -1.79 -3.44 -3.42
C ILE A 12 -2.50 -2.19 -2.87
N ASN A 13 -3.22 -1.44 -3.71
CA ASN A 13 -3.94 -0.25 -3.27
C ASN A 13 -4.99 -0.58 -2.19
N CYS A 14 -5.70 -1.71 -2.35
CA CYS A 14 -6.64 -2.22 -1.34
C CYS A 14 -5.95 -2.61 -0.03
N GLU A 15 -4.82 -3.33 -0.09
CA GLU A 15 -4.05 -3.72 1.10
C GLU A 15 -3.51 -2.49 1.84
N VAL A 16 -2.98 -1.51 1.11
CA VAL A 16 -2.51 -0.24 1.68
C VAL A 16 -3.65 0.51 2.36
N LEU A 17 -4.80 0.62 1.69
CA LEU A 17 -5.99 1.25 2.26
C LEU A 17 -6.46 0.52 3.52
N ALA A 18 -6.41 -0.82 3.56
CA ALA A 18 -6.85 -1.63 4.70
C ALA A 18 -5.93 -1.50 5.93
N VAL A 19 -4.67 -1.08 5.72
CA VAL A 19 -3.79 -0.68 6.82
C VAL A 19 -4.12 0.75 7.28
N PHE A 20 -4.26 1.67 6.33
CA PHE A 20 -4.49 3.10 6.61
C PHE A 20 -5.86 3.36 7.25
N ASN A 21 -6.87 2.59 6.84
CA ASN A 21 -8.24 2.63 7.33
C ASN A 21 -8.74 1.20 7.61
N PRO A 22 -8.48 0.66 8.81
CA PRO A 22 -8.81 -0.72 9.16
C PRO A 22 -10.30 -1.06 9.11
N ASP A 23 -11.18 -0.06 9.24
CA ASP A 23 -12.63 -0.25 9.26
C ASP A 23 -13.16 -0.78 7.91
N ILE A 24 -12.43 -0.55 6.80
CA ILE A 24 -12.84 -1.04 5.47
C ILE A 24 -12.89 -2.57 5.40
N LYS A 25 -12.22 -3.29 6.31
CA LYS A 25 -12.19 -4.77 6.29
C LYS A 25 -13.57 -5.40 6.51
N HIS A 26 -14.54 -4.62 7.00
CA HIS A 26 -15.93 -5.02 7.15
C HIS A 26 -16.84 -4.55 6.01
N MET A 27 -16.32 -3.74 5.09
CA MET A 27 -17.05 -3.16 3.97
C MET A 27 -17.00 -4.08 2.74
N SER A 28 -17.95 -3.91 1.82
CA SER A 28 -17.99 -4.63 0.55
C SER A 28 -17.29 -3.84 -0.55
N LEU A 29 -16.58 -4.54 -1.45
CA LEU A 29 -15.98 -3.92 -2.62
C LEU A 29 -17.06 -3.67 -3.69
N SER A 30 -17.05 -2.49 -4.32
CA SER A 30 -17.94 -2.16 -5.43
C SER A 30 -17.68 -3.05 -6.65
N GLY A 31 -18.71 -3.32 -7.45
CA GLY A 31 -18.59 -4.19 -8.64
C GLY A 31 -17.69 -3.64 -9.75
N ASP A 32 -17.35 -2.35 -9.69
CA ASP A 32 -16.42 -1.67 -10.59
C ASP A 32 -15.03 -1.45 -9.98
N ASN A 33 -14.77 -1.99 -8.78
CA ASN A 33 -13.50 -1.90 -8.07
C ASN A 33 -13.01 -0.46 -7.79
N SER A 34 -13.93 0.50 -7.65
CA SER A 34 -13.61 1.91 -7.38
C SER A 34 -13.63 2.28 -5.90
N CYS A 35 -14.43 1.59 -5.09
CA CYS A 35 -14.63 1.92 -3.69
C CYS A 35 -15.01 0.72 -2.81
N PHE A 36 -14.84 0.89 -1.50
CA PHE A 36 -15.48 0.07 -0.49
C PHE A 36 -16.74 0.76 0.02
N TYR A 37 -17.81 0.01 0.28
CA TYR A 37 -19.07 0.55 0.77
C TYR A 37 -19.74 -0.35 1.84
N ASP A 38 -20.54 0.25 2.71
CA ASP A 38 -21.47 -0.46 3.62
C ASP A 38 -22.80 0.29 3.80
N CYS A 39 -23.80 -0.38 4.38
CA CYS A 39 -25.11 0.20 4.68
C CYS A 39 -25.24 0.75 6.12
N GLY A 40 -24.13 1.00 6.81
CA GLY A 40 -24.11 1.35 8.23
C GLY A 40 -24.67 0.27 9.16
N PRO A 41 -24.50 0.43 10.49
CA PRO A 41 -24.88 -0.61 11.47
C PRO A 41 -26.39 -0.87 11.58
N THR A 42 -27.23 0.10 11.18
CA THR A 42 -28.69 0.04 11.23
C THR A 42 -29.34 -0.21 9.86
N GLY A 43 -28.55 -0.34 8.79
CA GLY A 43 -29.03 -0.61 7.42
C GLY A 43 -29.69 0.58 6.72
N ASP A 44 -29.70 1.75 7.35
CA ASP A 44 -30.23 3.03 6.85
C ASP A 44 -29.12 4.05 6.53
N GLY A 45 -27.85 3.68 6.75
CA GLY A 45 -26.69 4.47 6.36
C GLY A 45 -26.16 4.07 4.98
N TRP A 46 -25.36 4.94 4.38
CA TRP A 46 -24.53 4.57 3.22
C TRP A 46 -23.17 5.21 3.38
N ASN A 47 -22.15 4.39 3.61
CA ASN A 47 -20.77 4.84 3.72
C ASN A 47 -20.00 4.35 2.50
N GLN A 48 -19.19 5.22 1.93
CA GLN A 48 -18.31 4.90 0.81
C GLN A 48 -16.92 5.46 1.09
N ILE A 49 -15.91 4.66 0.78
CA ILE A 49 -14.51 5.06 0.77
C ILE A 49 -13.93 4.67 -0.58
N ASP A 50 -13.53 5.67 -1.37
CA ASP A 50 -12.85 5.45 -2.65
C ASP A 50 -11.48 4.81 -2.43
N ILE A 51 -11.05 4.00 -3.39
CA ILE A 51 -9.74 3.34 -3.36
C ILE A 51 -8.71 4.27 -4.00
N PRO A 52 -7.78 4.87 -3.23
CA PRO A 52 -6.77 5.75 -3.80
C PRO A 52 -5.76 4.97 -4.65
N ASP A 53 -5.15 5.64 -5.63
CA ASP A 53 -4.19 4.99 -6.54
C ASP A 53 -2.76 5.14 -6.03
N PHE A 54 -2.46 4.53 -4.88
CA PHE A 54 -1.15 4.65 -4.23
C PHE A 54 0.01 4.14 -5.10
N CYS A 55 -0.24 3.19 -6.01
CA CYS A 55 0.79 2.67 -6.90
C CYS A 55 1.14 3.62 -8.05
N ASN A 56 0.26 4.56 -8.44
CA ASN A 56 0.48 5.36 -9.65
C ASN A 56 0.23 6.87 -9.48
N ASN A 57 -0.37 7.31 -8.37
CA ASN A 57 -0.64 8.71 -8.06
C ASN A 57 0.24 9.20 -6.89
N PRO A 58 1.20 10.11 -7.13
CA PRO A 58 2.03 10.66 -6.06
C PRO A 58 1.24 11.34 -4.95
N ALA A 59 0.12 12.01 -5.25
CA ALA A 59 -0.66 12.71 -4.23
C ALA A 59 -1.28 11.74 -3.21
N ASP A 60 -1.67 10.55 -3.66
CA ASP A 60 -2.23 9.50 -2.80
C ASP A 60 -1.12 8.81 -2.00
N ALA A 61 0.03 8.55 -2.65
CA ALA A 61 1.15 7.81 -2.06
C ALA A 61 2.00 8.64 -1.08
N TRP A 62 2.17 9.94 -1.34
CA TRP A 62 3.14 10.78 -0.66
C TRP A 62 2.92 10.89 0.86
N PRO A 63 1.67 11.04 1.38
CA PRO A 63 1.44 11.03 2.82
C PRO A 63 2.00 9.77 3.50
N ILE A 64 1.80 8.59 2.91
CA ILE A 64 2.29 7.32 3.46
C ILE A 64 3.83 7.29 3.46
N ILE A 65 4.45 7.75 2.37
CA ILE A 65 5.92 7.77 2.22
C ILE A 65 6.55 8.64 3.31
N VAL A 66 6.05 9.86 3.50
CA VAL A 66 6.61 10.82 4.46
C VAL A 66 6.33 10.40 5.90
N ASP A 67 5.09 10.03 6.22
CA ASP A 67 4.68 9.71 7.59
C ASP A 67 5.37 8.44 8.13
N ASN A 68 5.76 7.52 7.24
CA ASN A 68 6.47 6.28 7.59
C ASN A 68 7.98 6.33 7.34
N ASN A 69 8.53 7.49 6.97
CA ASN A 69 9.95 7.69 6.67
C ASN A 69 10.49 6.67 5.65
N ILE A 70 9.76 6.48 4.55
CA ILE A 70 10.16 5.58 3.47
C ILE A 70 11.08 6.35 2.52
N SER A 71 12.31 5.87 2.39
CA SER A 71 13.23 6.37 1.37
C SER A 71 12.85 5.78 0.02
N VAL A 72 12.83 6.60 -1.03
CA VAL A 72 12.63 6.16 -2.43
C VAL A 72 13.80 6.70 -3.25
N TYR A 73 14.51 5.81 -3.92
CA TYR A 73 15.75 6.16 -4.62
C TYR A 73 15.91 5.40 -5.94
N ALA A 74 16.54 6.07 -6.90
CA ALA A 74 16.90 5.46 -8.18
C ALA A 74 18.10 4.52 -8.01
N ILE A 75 18.13 3.45 -8.79
CA ILE A 75 19.21 2.47 -8.83
C ILE A 75 19.94 2.61 -10.16
N PHE A 76 21.18 2.14 -10.21
CA PHE A 76 21.95 2.13 -11.46
C PHE A 76 21.23 1.35 -12.56
N ASP A 77 21.40 1.80 -13.80
CA ASP A 77 20.80 1.16 -14.96
C ASP A 77 21.29 -0.29 -15.12
N GLY A 78 20.34 -1.22 -15.29
CA GLY A 78 20.62 -2.64 -15.53
C GLY A 78 20.44 -3.55 -14.31
N ASP A 79 20.05 -3.03 -13.14
CA ASP A 79 19.60 -3.88 -12.04
C ASP A 79 18.33 -4.66 -12.45
N LYS A 80 18.37 -5.98 -12.29
CA LYS A 80 17.28 -6.89 -12.70
C LYS A 80 16.06 -6.82 -11.77
N ARG A 81 16.22 -6.25 -10.58
CA ARG A 81 15.16 -6.15 -9.56
C ARG A 81 14.24 -4.96 -9.82
N GLY A 82 14.73 -3.92 -10.50
CA GLY A 82 13.97 -2.72 -10.83
C GLY A 82 14.86 -1.47 -10.90
N LYS A 83 14.29 -0.39 -11.46
CA LYS A 83 14.95 0.92 -11.55
C LYS A 83 14.89 1.74 -10.26
N TRP A 84 14.01 1.37 -9.35
CA TRP A 84 13.75 2.07 -8.10
C TRP A 84 13.79 1.11 -6.92
N GLY A 85 14.36 1.59 -5.82
CA GLY A 85 14.32 0.95 -4.51
C GLY A 85 13.52 1.80 -3.55
N ALA A 86 12.84 1.14 -2.61
CA ALA A 86 12.23 1.78 -1.47
C ALA A 86 12.51 0.99 -0.19
N GLU A 87 12.78 1.69 0.91
CA GLU A 87 13.09 1.09 2.21
C GLU A 87 12.68 2.00 3.37
N GLY A 88 12.33 1.40 4.51
CA GLY A 88 12.06 2.16 5.75
C GLY A 88 13.34 2.69 6.41
N PHE A 89 13.19 3.69 7.28
CA PHE A 89 14.32 4.36 7.96
C PHE A 89 15.06 3.49 8.99
N ASN A 90 14.40 2.50 9.60
CA ASN A 90 14.98 1.75 10.72
C ASN A 90 16.02 0.72 10.24
N TYR A 91 16.94 0.37 11.14
CA TYR A 91 17.89 -0.72 10.88
C TYR A 91 17.14 -2.04 10.65
N ASN A 92 17.48 -2.75 9.56
CA ASN A 92 16.77 -3.93 9.05
C ASN A 92 15.31 -3.68 8.62
N SER A 93 14.93 -2.44 8.32
CA SER A 93 13.66 -2.19 7.65
C SER A 93 13.59 -2.98 6.33
N PRO A 94 12.42 -3.54 6.00
CA PRO A 94 12.19 -4.16 4.70
C PRO A 94 12.50 -3.18 3.56
N TYR A 95 13.05 -3.71 2.48
CA TYR A 95 13.27 -2.99 1.23
C TYR A 95 12.62 -3.75 0.07
N TYR A 96 12.21 -3.01 -0.96
CA TYR A 96 11.65 -3.59 -2.17
C TYR A 96 12.08 -2.83 -3.42
N PHE A 97 12.13 -3.54 -4.55
CA PHE A 97 12.56 -3.01 -5.84
C PHE A 97 11.47 -3.15 -6.89
N ASN A 98 11.29 -2.11 -7.71
CA ASN A 98 10.37 -2.15 -8.83
C ASN A 98 10.78 -1.16 -9.93
N ASN A 99 10.17 -1.27 -11.11
CA ASN A 99 10.30 -0.26 -12.16
C ASN A 99 9.45 0.99 -11.89
N ASN A 100 8.40 0.86 -11.08
CA ASN A 100 7.57 1.95 -10.61
C ASN A 100 7.97 2.33 -9.15
N PRO A 101 8.43 3.57 -8.90
CA PRO A 101 8.87 4.00 -7.57
C PRO A 101 7.77 3.97 -6.51
N LEU A 102 6.55 4.35 -6.88
CA LEU A 102 5.43 4.39 -5.92
C LEU A 102 4.98 2.98 -5.55
N ARG A 103 4.88 2.09 -6.53
CA ARG A 103 4.65 0.65 -6.26
C ARG A 103 5.73 0.06 -5.36
N ALA A 104 7.00 0.42 -5.58
CA ALA A 104 8.09 -0.02 -4.70
C ALA A 104 7.87 0.46 -3.25
N ALA A 105 7.51 1.73 -3.07
CA ALA A 105 7.24 2.32 -1.76
C ALA A 105 6.05 1.66 -1.05
N MET A 106 4.95 1.39 -1.77
CA MET A 106 3.77 0.76 -1.18
C MET A 106 4.02 -0.69 -0.75
N ILE A 107 4.80 -1.45 -1.53
CA ILE A 107 5.19 -2.81 -1.11
C ILE A 107 6.12 -2.76 0.10
N ALA A 108 7.10 -1.86 0.12
CA ALA A 108 7.98 -1.69 1.28
C ALA A 108 7.17 -1.31 2.54
N TYR A 109 6.19 -0.41 2.41
CA TYR A 109 5.27 -0.05 3.48
C TYR A 109 4.53 -1.27 4.02
N LEU A 110 3.87 -2.06 3.17
CA LEU A 110 3.14 -3.26 3.60
C LEU A 110 4.05 -4.27 4.33
N MET A 111 5.26 -4.48 3.81
CA MET A 111 6.26 -5.33 4.47
C MET A 111 6.66 -4.80 5.86
N MET A 112 6.75 -3.47 6.03
CA MET A 112 7.04 -2.85 7.34
C MET A 112 5.92 -3.11 8.36
N GLN A 113 4.65 -3.07 7.92
CA GLN A 113 3.49 -3.34 8.79
C GLN A 113 3.46 -4.81 9.22
N ASP A 114 3.65 -5.73 8.27
CA ASP A 114 3.78 -7.17 8.52
C ASP A 114 4.90 -7.47 9.53
N ALA A 115 6.07 -6.83 9.38
CA ALA A 115 7.21 -7.01 10.27
C ALA A 115 6.95 -6.45 11.69
N THR A 116 6.17 -5.39 11.82
CA THR A 116 5.79 -4.82 13.12
C THR A 116 4.83 -5.76 13.84
N HIS A 117 3.83 -6.29 13.14
CA HIS A 117 2.80 -7.16 13.72
C HIS A 117 3.27 -8.58 13.99
N ALA A 118 4.37 -9.03 13.36
CA ALA A 118 5.01 -10.32 13.66
C ALA A 118 5.80 -10.32 14.99
N ASN A 119 6.10 -9.15 15.56
CA ASN A 119 6.90 -8.98 16.78
C ASN A 119 6.08 -8.54 18.01
N SER A 120 4.76 -8.46 17.88
CA SER A 120 3.78 -8.14 18.94
C SER A 120 2.99 -9.38 19.35
#